data_AF-Q0RY19-F1
#
_entry.id   AF-Q0RY19-F1
#
_cell.length_a   1.000
_cell.length_b   1.000
_cell.length_c   1.000
_cell.angle_alpha   90.00
_cell.angle_beta   90.00
_cell.angle_gamma   90.00
#
_symmetry.space_group_name_H-M   'P 1'
#
loop_
_entity.id
_entity.type
_entity.pdbx_description
1 polymer ?
#
loop_
_entity_poly.entity_id
_entity_poly.type
_entity_poly.pdbx_seq_one_letter_code
_entity_poly.pdbx_strand_id
1 'polypeptide(L)'
;MASPTATDLSTLLMIDSASARDRDDAFAVTPLAGGRGWAVEVHVAGVADVVELGSVADEQAFLRAETRYLRDRTIPMLGETAEQATTLTAEAARTSLRVTGTLTTDGRLVDVTIARGQIPSGRCIAVDHAQVPGILTDPEHPLHVQLAAADAAAQALLTARRDGGALAFYDLTRGWATNEDGAIVAIAAELRTVAYIIVQELMIATNEAVALWCIERGLPILFRNHRTNPVAGSTDELMQEIAAAAGDPDLFAKLRGRLLSTLRAATYDPTVHGHYGLRLSAYTHVTSPLRRVADLINQRIIFAHLDHSPAPYTGEQLAALGADLNRRTRAAREAKKNHFKHADQRIVAQEAARDLTALDARTFHKVLKSAAAGLLRGELAAELARRVDADLLTAPDVAVLIDAADPTWLPLQLRVLDTLADTHPETGPSVASVWRQSHPDQPPTDLEIRRNGSDHHPLFAARATHLGVRGPWAIAAAKKPAEQAAIWAAVRAQLTGTDHPDTEPVWPVTEPSPEPTAPLSAPMVAGPASSAEPHRTTTPAALNLDGAKKSKALSNPTAWLMSLAQNNHQAPPEWEFHIDGPAHAPRFTATVHLAGHIATADATTKTAAKTASAAALIETLFTHQ
;
A
#
# COMPACT_ATOMS: atom_id res chain seq x y z
N MET A 1 1.24 -4.07 66.46
CA MET A 1 1.50 -2.89 65.61
C MET A 1 1.77 -3.42 64.21
N ALA A 2 0.80 -3.30 63.31
CA ALA A 2 0.96 -3.67 61.91
C ALA A 2 1.72 -2.54 61.20
N SER A 3 2.79 -2.90 60.48
CA SER A 3 3.59 -1.97 59.69
C SER A 3 2.94 -1.79 58.31
N PRO A 4 2.79 -0.57 57.77
CA PRO A 4 2.17 -0.35 56.48
C PRO A 4 3.22 -0.48 55.38
N THR A 5 3.24 -1.61 54.68
CA THR A 5 3.90 -1.72 53.37
C THR A 5 2.85 -2.09 52.34
N ALA A 6 1.98 -1.15 52.00
CA ALA A 6 1.38 -1.12 50.69
C ALA A 6 2.50 -0.70 49.73
N THR A 7 3.15 -1.65 49.08
CA THR A 7 3.88 -1.36 47.85
C THR A 7 2.81 -0.90 46.87
N ASP A 8 2.74 0.41 46.63
CA ASP A 8 1.78 0.99 45.70
C ASP A 8 2.11 0.45 44.30
N LEU A 9 1.37 -0.59 43.89
CA LEU A 9 1.56 -1.22 42.60
C LEU A 9 1.12 -0.21 41.54
N SER A 10 1.98 0.09 40.57
CA SER A 10 1.64 1.00 39.48
C SER A 10 0.30 0.63 38.85
N THR A 11 -0.52 1.65 38.60
CA THR A 11 -1.77 1.56 37.86
C THR A 11 -1.55 0.87 36.52
N LEU A 12 -2.43 -0.06 36.15
CA LEU A 12 -2.45 -0.72 34.85
C LEU A 12 -3.38 0.03 33.89
N LEU A 13 -2.90 0.34 32.70
CA LEU A 13 -3.65 1.01 31.63
C LEU A 13 -4.31 -0.04 30.73
N MET A 14 -5.62 0.08 30.51
CA MET A 14 -6.35 -0.64 29.46
C MET A 14 -6.67 0.37 28.37
N ILE A 15 -5.90 0.36 27.29
CA ILE A 15 -6.05 1.33 26.18
C ILE A 15 -6.85 0.68 25.05
N ASP A 16 -8.09 1.11 24.88
CA ASP A 16 -9.04 0.56 23.90
C ASP A 16 -9.91 1.66 23.28
N SER A 17 -10.78 1.34 22.33
CA SER A 17 -11.85 2.29 21.96
C SER A 17 -12.84 2.45 23.11
N ALA A 18 -13.51 3.62 23.22
CA ALA A 18 -14.59 3.80 24.21
C ALA A 18 -15.72 2.76 24.10
N SER A 19 -15.91 2.17 22.91
CA SER A 19 -16.92 1.15 22.63
C SER A 19 -16.49 -0.29 22.96
N ALA A 20 -15.22 -0.52 23.31
CA ALA A 20 -14.69 -1.84 23.59
C ALA A 20 -15.36 -2.47 24.83
N ARG A 21 -15.77 -3.73 24.70
CA ARG A 21 -16.39 -4.53 25.78
C ARG A 21 -15.47 -5.66 26.25
N ASP A 22 -14.62 -6.11 25.34
CA ASP A 22 -13.66 -7.19 25.45
C ASP A 22 -12.25 -6.64 25.61
N ARG A 23 -11.87 -6.30 26.86
CA ARG A 23 -10.53 -5.81 27.19
C ARG A 23 -9.64 -6.98 27.56
N ASP A 24 -8.79 -7.36 26.61
CA ASP A 24 -7.88 -8.48 26.75
C ASP A 24 -6.65 -8.14 27.60
N ASP A 25 -6.09 -6.94 27.44
CA ASP A 25 -4.81 -6.57 28.01
C ASP A 25 -4.85 -5.30 28.87
N ALA A 26 -3.97 -5.27 29.86
CA ALA A 26 -3.67 -4.11 30.69
C ALA A 26 -2.18 -4.07 30.97
N PHE A 27 -1.55 -2.90 30.92
CA PHE A 27 -0.10 -2.80 31.10
C PHE A 27 0.34 -1.63 31.96
N ALA A 28 1.54 -1.73 32.52
CA ALA A 28 2.27 -0.63 33.11
C ALA A 28 3.69 -0.55 32.55
N VAL A 29 4.13 0.67 32.24
CA VAL A 29 5.50 0.94 31.79
C VAL A 29 6.10 2.01 32.68
N THR A 30 7.23 1.71 33.33
CA THR A 30 7.91 2.62 34.25
C THR A 30 9.36 2.84 33.80
N PRO A 31 9.85 4.08 33.68
CA PRO A 31 11.23 4.31 33.28
C PRO A 31 12.21 3.80 34.34
N LEU A 32 13.30 3.17 33.91
CA LEU A 32 14.36 2.72 34.80
C LEU A 32 15.35 3.85 35.11
N ALA A 33 15.89 3.84 36.34
CA ALA A 33 16.87 4.83 36.78
C ALA A 33 18.11 4.87 35.86
N GLY A 34 18.57 6.08 35.56
CA GLY A 34 19.75 6.33 34.72
C GLY A 34 19.51 6.15 33.21
N GLY A 35 18.24 6.15 32.76
CA GLY A 35 17.93 6.05 31.33
C GLY A 35 18.21 4.67 30.74
N ARG A 36 18.18 3.62 31.57
CA ARG A 36 18.55 2.25 31.18
C ARG A 36 17.39 1.44 30.57
N GLY A 37 16.41 2.12 29.99
CA GLY A 37 15.19 1.52 29.45
C GLY A 37 13.99 1.60 30.40
N TRP A 38 13.10 0.62 30.32
CA TRP A 38 11.81 0.64 31.02
C TRP A 38 11.47 -0.72 31.64
N ALA A 39 10.94 -0.71 32.86
CA ALA A 39 10.25 -1.87 33.41
C ALA A 39 8.87 -1.98 32.75
N VAL A 40 8.54 -3.15 32.22
CA VAL A 40 7.28 -3.44 31.56
C VAL A 40 6.55 -4.54 32.34
N GLU A 41 5.27 -4.31 32.63
CA GLU A 41 4.36 -5.29 33.19
C GLU A 41 3.12 -5.34 32.30
N VAL A 42 2.82 -6.50 31.73
CA VAL A 42 1.63 -6.76 30.91
C VAL A 42 0.81 -7.85 31.57
N HIS A 43 -0.49 -7.60 31.68
CA HIS A 43 -1.47 -8.56 32.13
C HIS A 43 -2.45 -8.83 31.00
N VAL A 44 -2.65 -10.11 30.68
CA VAL A 44 -3.66 -10.56 29.72
C VAL A 44 -4.75 -11.32 30.47
N ALA A 45 -6.03 -11.06 30.19
CA ALA A 45 -7.20 -11.67 30.81
C ALA A 45 -7.06 -13.20 30.94
N GLY A 46 -7.26 -13.72 32.15
CA GLY A 46 -7.11 -15.14 32.48
C GLY A 46 -8.27 -16.01 32.03
N VAL A 47 -8.59 -16.00 30.74
CA VAL A 47 -9.75 -16.71 30.16
C VAL A 47 -9.74 -18.20 30.48
N ALA A 48 -8.58 -18.85 30.47
CA ALA A 48 -8.42 -20.26 30.80
C ALA A 48 -8.87 -20.62 32.24
N ASP A 49 -8.98 -19.63 33.15
CA ASP A 49 -9.46 -19.83 34.53
C ASP A 49 -10.98 -19.82 34.65
N VAL A 50 -11.66 -19.27 33.64
CA VAL A 50 -13.12 -19.15 33.61
C VAL A 50 -13.74 -20.11 32.60
N VAL A 51 -13.03 -20.37 31.50
CA VAL A 51 -13.48 -21.25 30.41
C VAL A 51 -12.77 -22.60 30.52
N GLU A 52 -13.34 -23.47 31.35
CA GLU A 52 -12.87 -24.84 31.54
C GLU A 52 -12.98 -25.66 30.25
N LEU A 53 -12.05 -26.57 30.04
CA LEU A 53 -12.02 -27.46 28.87
C LEU A 53 -13.26 -28.38 28.87
N GLY A 54 -13.99 -28.40 27.75
CA GLY A 54 -15.24 -29.14 27.61
C GLY A 54 -16.49 -28.43 28.17
N SER A 55 -16.35 -27.21 28.70
CA SER A 55 -17.52 -26.40 29.07
C SER A 55 -18.29 -25.88 27.85
N VAL A 56 -19.52 -25.41 28.05
CA VAL A 56 -20.33 -24.80 26.96
C VAL A 56 -19.61 -23.60 26.33
N ALA A 57 -18.94 -22.78 27.14
CA ALA A 57 -18.17 -21.63 26.65
C ALA A 57 -16.95 -22.09 25.80
N ASP A 58 -16.33 -23.21 26.17
CA ASP A 58 -15.22 -23.81 25.42
C ASP A 58 -15.68 -24.35 24.06
N GLU A 59 -16.74 -25.16 24.05
CA GLU A 59 -17.35 -25.66 22.81
C GLU A 59 -17.71 -24.51 21.87
N GLN A 60 -18.27 -23.42 22.43
CA GLN A 60 -18.59 -22.23 21.65
C GLN A 60 -17.34 -21.52 21.13
N ALA A 61 -16.29 -21.40 21.94
CA ALA A 61 -15.02 -20.80 21.52
C ALA A 61 -14.41 -21.57 20.34
N PHE A 62 -14.41 -22.91 20.38
CA PHE A 62 -13.94 -23.74 19.28
C PHE A 62 -14.87 -23.74 18.07
N LEU A 63 -16.18 -23.59 18.26
CA LEU A 63 -17.14 -23.43 17.16
C LEU A 63 -16.89 -22.10 16.42
N ARG A 64 -16.65 -21.00 17.14
CA ARG A 64 -16.49 -19.66 16.58
C ARG A 64 -15.06 -19.36 16.11
N ALA A 65 -14.05 -19.94 16.77
CA ALA A 65 -12.60 -19.72 16.63
C ALA A 65 -12.11 -18.29 16.91
N GLU A 66 -12.91 -17.27 16.59
CA GLU A 66 -12.62 -15.86 16.83
C GLU A 66 -13.91 -15.07 17.08
N THR A 67 -13.79 -13.90 17.74
CA THR A 67 -14.88 -12.94 17.84
C THR A 67 -15.14 -12.31 16.47
N ARG A 68 -16.41 -12.15 16.09
CA ARG A 68 -16.79 -11.52 14.82
C ARG A 68 -17.33 -10.11 15.07
N TYR A 69 -16.57 -9.11 14.65
CA TYR A 69 -17.01 -7.71 14.64
C TYR A 69 -17.77 -7.41 13.34
N LEU A 70 -19.09 -7.31 13.43
CA LEU A 70 -19.95 -6.88 12.33
C LEU A 70 -20.19 -5.37 12.44
N ARG A 71 -20.74 -4.76 11.39
CA ARG A 71 -21.01 -3.32 11.34
C ARG A 71 -21.96 -2.85 12.45
N ASP A 72 -22.93 -3.69 12.82
CA ASP A 72 -24.03 -3.38 13.72
C ASP A 72 -23.96 -4.11 15.07
N ARG A 73 -23.10 -5.13 15.19
CA ARG A 73 -22.95 -5.93 16.42
C ARG A 73 -21.64 -6.71 16.48
N THR A 74 -21.25 -7.06 17.70
CA THR A 74 -20.17 -8.02 17.96
C THR A 74 -20.78 -9.38 18.29
N ILE A 75 -20.19 -10.45 17.77
CA ILE A 75 -20.50 -11.84 18.17
C ILE A 75 -19.29 -12.37 18.94
N PRO A 76 -19.30 -12.31 20.29
CA PRO A 76 -18.22 -12.78 21.15
C PRO A 76 -17.80 -14.22 20.85
N MET A 77 -16.50 -14.54 20.86
CA MET A 77 -16.05 -15.92 20.74
C MET A 77 -16.59 -16.79 21.89
N LEU A 78 -16.41 -16.32 23.12
CA LEU A 78 -16.75 -17.04 24.36
C LEU A 78 -18.25 -16.98 24.70
N GLY A 79 -18.98 -16.02 24.11
CA GLY A 79 -20.34 -15.67 24.52
C GLY A 79 -20.33 -14.61 25.62
N GLU A 80 -21.46 -13.91 25.77
CA GLU A 80 -21.53 -12.71 26.59
C GLU A 80 -21.20 -12.97 28.07
N THR A 81 -21.72 -14.05 28.65
CA THR A 81 -21.49 -14.37 30.07
C THR A 81 -20.03 -14.67 30.38
N ALA A 82 -19.38 -15.49 29.55
CA ALA A 82 -17.97 -15.83 29.75
C ALA A 82 -17.07 -14.61 29.49
N GLU A 83 -17.33 -13.86 28.41
CA GLU A 83 -16.61 -12.62 28.11
C GLU A 83 -16.71 -11.60 29.27
N GLN A 84 -17.91 -11.39 29.83
CA GLN A 84 -18.11 -10.46 30.95
C GLN A 84 -17.40 -10.92 32.24
N ALA A 85 -17.31 -12.24 32.46
CA ALA A 85 -16.61 -12.80 33.61
C ALA A 85 -15.07 -12.64 33.51
N THR A 86 -14.53 -12.58 32.30
CA THR A 86 -13.08 -12.55 32.05
C THR A 86 -12.52 -11.19 31.67
N THR A 87 -13.30 -10.34 30.98
CA THR A 87 -12.87 -9.03 30.49
C THR A 87 -12.26 -8.19 31.61
N LEU A 88 -11.13 -7.55 31.33
CA LEU A 88 -10.45 -6.72 32.32
C LEU A 88 -11.28 -5.47 32.64
N THR A 89 -11.30 -5.09 33.91
CA THR A 89 -12.13 -3.98 34.41
C THR A 89 -11.48 -3.32 35.63
N ALA A 90 -11.82 -2.05 35.85
CA ALA A 90 -11.45 -1.34 37.07
C ALA A 90 -12.25 -1.83 38.29
N GLU A 91 -13.41 -2.47 38.08
CA GLU A 91 -14.43 -2.70 39.12
C GLU A 91 -14.33 -4.05 39.83
N ALA A 92 -13.57 -5.00 39.28
CA ALA A 92 -13.53 -6.36 39.79
C ALA A 92 -12.12 -6.93 39.73
N ALA A 93 -11.82 -7.84 40.66
CA ALA A 93 -10.60 -8.61 40.59
C ALA A 93 -10.63 -9.57 39.39
N ARG A 94 -9.48 -9.74 38.73
CA ARG A 94 -9.34 -10.59 37.54
C ARG A 94 -8.07 -11.44 37.63
N THR A 95 -8.20 -12.70 37.24
CA THR A 95 -7.05 -13.54 36.94
C THR A 95 -6.42 -13.11 35.62
N SER A 96 -5.14 -13.39 35.44
CA SER A 96 -4.40 -12.97 34.26
C SER A 96 -3.21 -13.87 33.98
N LEU A 97 -2.76 -13.90 32.73
CA LEU A 97 -1.38 -14.21 32.39
C LEU A 97 -0.55 -12.93 32.58
N ARG A 98 0.39 -12.94 33.51
CA ARG A 98 1.27 -11.81 33.81
C ARG A 98 2.63 -12.02 33.16
N VAL A 99 3.07 -11.04 32.39
CA VAL A 99 4.38 -10.99 31.75
C VAL A 99 5.09 -9.74 32.23
N THR A 100 6.25 -9.89 32.87
CA THR A 100 7.09 -8.77 33.29
C THR A 100 8.46 -8.87 32.66
N GLY A 101 9.10 -7.74 32.39
CA GLY A 101 10.47 -7.72 31.90
C GLY A 101 11.05 -6.32 31.88
N THR A 102 12.26 -6.20 31.35
CA THR A 102 12.94 -4.92 31.11
C THR A 102 13.01 -4.70 29.61
N LEU A 103 12.41 -3.61 29.12
CA LEU A 103 12.59 -3.15 27.76
C LEU A 103 13.85 -2.28 27.69
N THR A 104 14.83 -2.71 26.91
CA THR A 104 16.08 -1.99 26.70
C THR A 104 15.88 -0.80 25.76
N THR A 105 16.82 0.16 25.78
CA THR A 105 16.78 1.34 24.89
C THR A 105 16.97 1.00 23.41
N ASP A 106 17.54 -0.17 23.09
CA ASP A 106 17.62 -0.71 21.73
C ASP A 106 16.41 -1.56 21.33
N GLY A 107 15.32 -1.50 22.10
CA GLY A 107 14.04 -2.10 21.71
C GLY A 107 13.97 -3.61 21.85
N ARG A 108 14.58 -4.19 22.91
CA ARG A 108 14.45 -5.62 23.24
C ARG A 108 13.82 -5.81 24.62
N LEU A 109 12.82 -6.67 24.71
CA LEU A 109 12.23 -7.08 25.98
C LEU A 109 13.03 -8.26 26.56
N VAL A 110 13.75 -8.03 27.63
CA VAL A 110 14.66 -8.99 28.29
C VAL A 110 14.25 -9.24 29.75
N ASP A 111 14.92 -10.17 30.43
CA ASP A 111 14.66 -10.56 31.83
C ASP A 111 13.19 -10.93 32.07
N VAL A 112 12.61 -11.63 31.10
CA VAL A 112 11.18 -11.93 31.06
C VAL A 112 10.82 -12.96 32.13
N THR A 113 9.82 -12.62 32.93
CA THR A 113 9.16 -13.53 33.86
C THR A 113 7.69 -13.66 33.49
N ILE A 114 7.22 -14.90 33.41
CA ILE A 114 5.82 -15.24 33.11
C ILE A 114 5.23 -15.95 34.33
N ALA A 115 4.07 -15.49 34.77
CA ALA A 115 3.37 -16.04 35.92
C ALA A 115 1.85 -15.95 35.75
N ARG A 116 1.11 -16.71 36.55
CA ARG A 116 -0.32 -16.50 36.72
C ARG A 116 -0.51 -15.32 37.67
N GLY A 117 -1.12 -14.25 37.20
CA GLY A 117 -1.32 -13.01 37.93
C GLY A 117 -2.73 -12.85 38.47
N GLN A 118 -2.87 -12.07 39.54
CA GLN A 118 -4.14 -11.58 40.06
C GLN A 118 -4.11 -10.05 40.02
N ILE A 119 -5.09 -9.45 39.37
CA ILE A 119 -5.28 -8.01 39.30
C ILE A 119 -6.35 -7.65 40.34
N PRO A 120 -6.02 -6.91 41.40
CA PRO A 120 -7.01 -6.42 42.35
C PRO A 120 -7.96 -5.41 41.71
N SER A 121 -9.20 -5.34 42.21
CA SER A 121 -10.13 -4.27 41.87
C SER A 121 -9.50 -2.90 42.11
N GLY A 122 -9.71 -1.96 41.20
CA GLY A 122 -9.18 -0.59 41.27
C GLY A 122 -7.76 -0.40 40.74
N ARG A 123 -7.04 -1.47 40.37
CA ARG A 123 -5.68 -1.35 39.80
C ARG A 123 -5.68 -0.96 38.33
N CYS A 124 -6.73 -1.30 37.58
CA CYS A 124 -6.86 -0.94 36.17
C CYS A 124 -7.57 0.40 35.97
N ILE A 125 -7.15 1.15 34.95
CA ILE A 125 -7.85 2.33 34.44
C ILE A 125 -8.06 2.15 32.94
N ALA A 126 -9.31 2.32 32.49
CA ALA A 126 -9.65 2.35 31.07
C ALA A 126 -9.29 3.73 30.48
N VAL A 127 -8.59 3.73 29.35
CA VAL A 127 -8.19 4.93 28.62
C VAL A 127 -8.62 4.76 27.17
N ASP A 128 -9.35 5.74 26.63
CA ASP A 128 -9.69 5.74 25.20
C ASP A 128 -8.44 6.11 24.38
N HIS A 129 -8.22 5.43 23.24
CA HIS A 129 -7.27 5.84 22.20
C HIS A 129 -7.27 7.35 21.93
N ALA A 130 -8.45 7.98 21.89
CA ALA A 130 -8.60 9.40 21.62
C ALA A 130 -8.10 10.32 22.75
N GLN A 131 -8.01 9.82 24.00
CA GLN A 131 -7.54 10.58 25.16
C GLN A 131 -6.01 10.63 25.23
N VAL A 132 -5.32 9.60 24.73
CA VAL A 132 -3.87 9.44 24.88
C VAL A 132 -3.06 10.66 24.39
N PRO A 133 -3.32 11.24 23.19
CA PRO A 133 -2.59 12.43 22.75
C PRO A 133 -2.69 13.60 23.72
N GLY A 134 -3.88 13.86 24.27
CA GLY A 134 -4.10 14.94 25.23
C GLY A 134 -3.32 14.72 26.54
N ILE A 135 -3.30 13.49 27.04
CA ILE A 135 -2.54 13.12 28.25
C ILE A 135 -1.03 13.27 28.02
N LEU A 136 -0.54 12.90 26.84
CA LEU A 136 0.89 13.06 26.50
C LEU A 136 1.31 14.53 26.41
N THR A 137 0.38 15.45 26.12
CA THR A 137 0.67 16.89 26.07
C THR A 137 0.49 17.63 27.39
N ASP A 138 -0.07 16.98 28.42
CA ASP A 138 -0.34 17.57 29.73
C ASP A 138 0.57 16.93 30.81
N PRO A 139 1.70 17.58 31.18
CA PRO A 139 2.62 17.07 32.18
C PRO A 139 2.02 16.91 33.59
N GLU A 140 0.94 17.64 33.90
CA GLU A 140 0.28 17.58 35.21
C GLU A 140 -0.76 16.45 35.29
N HIS A 141 -1.09 15.82 34.16
CA HIS A 141 -2.03 14.70 34.14
C HIS A 141 -1.46 13.50 34.91
N PRO A 142 -2.20 12.85 35.82
CA PRO A 142 -1.66 11.76 36.66
C PRO A 142 -1.08 10.57 35.89
N LEU A 143 -1.57 10.31 34.68
CA LEU A 143 -1.10 9.23 33.81
C LEU A 143 0.03 9.65 32.85
N HIS A 144 0.42 10.93 32.82
CA HIS A 144 1.39 11.46 31.86
C HIS A 144 2.71 10.70 31.90
N VAL A 145 3.31 10.55 33.08
CA VAL A 145 4.63 9.90 33.24
C VAL A 145 4.60 8.46 32.70
N GLN A 146 3.54 7.71 33.01
CA GLN A 146 3.43 6.32 32.58
C GLN A 146 3.17 6.20 31.07
N LEU A 147 2.31 7.05 30.50
CA LEU A 147 2.04 7.05 29.06
C LEU A 147 3.23 7.55 28.25
N ALA A 148 3.96 8.57 28.73
CA ALA A 148 5.19 9.04 28.09
C ALA A 148 6.27 7.94 28.08
N ALA A 149 6.37 7.17 29.17
CA ALA A 149 7.24 6.01 29.24
C ALA A 149 6.80 4.90 28.26
N ALA A 150 5.50 4.62 28.16
CA ALA A 150 4.94 3.65 27.23
C ALA A 150 5.13 4.06 25.76
N ASP A 151 4.97 5.34 25.43
CA ASP A 151 5.26 5.87 24.09
C ASP A 151 6.74 5.72 23.75
N ALA A 152 7.65 6.17 24.62
CA ALA A 152 9.09 6.05 24.38
C ALA A 152 9.54 4.58 24.21
N ALA A 153 8.99 3.68 25.03
CA ALA A 153 9.16 2.24 24.92
C ALA A 153 8.68 1.70 23.56
N ALA A 154 7.47 2.07 23.15
CA ALA A 154 6.91 1.65 21.86
C ALA A 154 7.68 2.19 20.65
N GLN A 155 8.21 3.42 20.73
CA GLN A 155 9.09 3.97 19.68
C GLN A 155 10.41 3.20 19.59
N ALA A 156 10.99 2.78 20.72
CA ALA A 156 12.20 1.96 20.73
C ALA A 156 11.95 0.58 20.08
N LEU A 157 10.84 -0.07 20.42
CA LEU A 157 10.39 -1.33 19.79
C LEU A 157 10.17 -1.17 18.27
N LEU A 158 9.45 -0.14 17.87
CA LEU A 158 9.17 0.16 16.46
C LEU A 158 10.46 0.40 15.67
N THR A 159 11.38 1.19 16.23
CA THR A 159 12.68 1.48 15.60
C THR A 159 13.48 0.20 15.41
N ALA A 160 13.62 -0.61 16.47
CA ALA A 160 14.34 -1.88 16.40
C ALA A 160 13.74 -2.84 15.34
N ARG A 161 12.40 -2.91 15.25
CA ARG A 161 11.72 -3.72 14.24
C ARG A 161 11.95 -3.20 12.82
N ARG A 162 11.89 -1.88 12.60
CA ARG A 162 12.17 -1.26 11.29
C ARG A 162 13.62 -1.49 10.87
N ASP A 163 14.56 -1.28 11.78
CA ASP A 163 15.99 -1.51 11.53
C ASP A 163 16.28 -2.99 11.26
N GLY A 164 15.51 -3.89 11.88
CA GLY A 164 15.52 -5.34 11.60
C GLY A 164 14.84 -5.75 10.29
N GLY A 165 14.27 -4.81 9.52
CA GLY A 165 13.60 -5.07 8.25
C GLY A 165 12.17 -5.62 8.37
N ALA A 166 11.49 -5.36 9.49
CA ALA A 166 10.10 -5.75 9.67
C ALA A 166 9.15 -4.90 8.82
N LEU A 167 8.02 -5.48 8.43
CA LEU A 167 6.95 -4.77 7.75
C LEU A 167 6.16 -3.97 8.79
N ALA A 168 6.74 -2.84 9.20
CA ALA A 168 6.22 -1.95 10.24
C ALA A 168 5.92 -0.56 9.67
N PHE A 169 4.71 -0.37 9.17
CA PHE A 169 4.22 0.86 8.58
C PHE A 169 3.05 1.42 9.38
N TYR A 170 3.12 2.71 9.71
CA TYR A 170 2.08 3.45 10.42
C TYR A 170 1.92 4.82 9.78
N ASP A 171 0.75 5.08 9.19
CA ASP A 171 0.29 6.37 8.72
C ASP A 171 -1.06 6.65 9.38
N LEU A 172 -1.00 7.14 10.62
CA LEU A 172 -2.19 7.42 11.42
C LEU A 172 -3.05 8.52 10.79
N THR A 173 -2.43 9.51 10.14
CA THR A 173 -3.13 10.60 9.45
C THR A 173 -4.04 10.09 8.36
N ARG A 174 -3.56 9.16 7.52
CA ARG A 174 -4.36 8.56 6.45
C ARG A 174 -5.14 7.31 6.90
N GLY A 175 -4.86 6.81 8.10
CA GLY A 175 -5.53 5.66 8.69
C GLY A 175 -5.06 4.32 8.15
N TRP A 176 -3.75 4.15 7.99
CA TRP A 176 -3.15 2.89 7.54
C TRP A 176 -2.11 2.39 8.53
N ALA A 177 -2.12 1.10 8.84
CA ALA A 177 -1.04 0.45 9.57
C ALA A 177 -0.82 -0.99 9.13
N THR A 178 0.37 -1.52 9.37
CA THR A 178 0.64 -2.96 9.28
C THR A 178 0.05 -3.69 10.48
N ASN A 179 -0.68 -4.78 10.23
CA ASN A 179 -1.14 -5.69 11.28
C ASN A 179 -0.05 -6.72 11.67
N GLU A 180 -0.37 -7.61 12.61
CA GLU A 180 0.54 -8.66 13.08
C GLU A 180 0.97 -9.66 11.98
N ASP A 181 0.19 -9.81 10.90
CA ASP A 181 0.57 -10.64 9.75
C ASP A 181 1.51 -9.89 8.75
N GLY A 182 1.81 -8.60 8.99
CA GLY A 182 2.61 -7.74 8.11
C GLY A 182 1.82 -7.12 6.94
N ALA A 183 0.50 -7.24 6.92
CA ALA A 183 -0.37 -6.67 5.91
C ALA A 183 -0.78 -5.23 6.26
N ILE A 184 -0.75 -4.31 5.29
CA ILE A 184 -1.24 -2.94 5.48
C ILE A 184 -2.77 -2.91 5.43
N VAL A 185 -3.38 -2.53 6.54
CA VAL A 185 -4.83 -2.48 6.78
C VAL A 185 -5.29 -1.07 7.13
N ALA A 186 -6.57 -0.80 6.87
CA ALA A 186 -7.19 0.46 7.27
C ALA A 186 -7.47 0.45 8.78
N ILE A 187 -7.28 1.60 9.42
CA ILE A 187 -7.57 1.83 10.84
C ILE A 187 -8.82 2.71 10.96
N ALA A 188 -9.71 2.34 11.88
CA ALA A 188 -10.89 3.13 12.22
C ALA A 188 -10.48 4.53 12.72
N ALA A 189 -11.28 5.56 12.46
CA ALA A 189 -10.89 6.96 12.68
C ALA A 189 -10.52 7.25 14.14
N GLU A 190 -11.29 6.68 15.07
CA GLU A 190 -11.14 6.78 16.51
C GLU A 190 -9.84 6.14 17.03
N LEU A 191 -9.26 5.19 16.30
CA LEU A 191 -8.02 4.51 16.70
C LEU A 191 -6.77 5.18 16.13
N ARG A 192 -6.88 6.23 15.30
CA ARG A 192 -5.76 6.88 14.59
C ARG A 192 -4.92 7.79 15.47
N THR A 193 -4.47 7.29 16.61
CA THR A 193 -3.63 8.01 17.57
C THR A 193 -2.39 7.20 17.92
N VAL A 194 -1.41 7.83 18.58
CA VAL A 194 -0.18 7.17 19.02
C VAL A 194 -0.44 5.97 19.94
N ALA A 195 -1.60 5.94 20.62
CA ALA A 195 -2.09 4.79 21.38
C ALA A 195 -2.07 3.48 20.58
N TYR A 196 -2.39 3.54 19.28
CA TYR A 196 -2.37 2.38 18.41
C TYR A 196 -0.97 1.78 18.27
N ILE A 197 0.05 2.62 18.16
CA ILE A 197 1.45 2.18 18.10
C ILE A 197 1.86 1.61 19.47
N ILE A 198 1.50 2.29 20.56
CA ILE A 198 1.82 1.86 21.93
C ILE A 198 1.31 0.44 22.19
N VAL A 199 0.01 0.22 22.03
CA VAL A 199 -0.61 -1.08 22.27
C VAL A 199 -0.03 -2.13 21.33
N GLN A 200 0.03 -1.83 20.03
CA GLN A 200 0.46 -2.85 19.06
C GLN A 200 1.91 -3.29 19.25
N GLU A 201 2.85 -2.37 19.49
CA GLU A 201 4.26 -2.75 19.69
C GLU A 201 4.48 -3.48 21.02
N LEU A 202 3.81 -3.05 22.11
CA LEU A 202 3.88 -3.77 23.40
C LEU A 202 3.31 -5.19 23.30
N MET A 203 2.18 -5.36 22.60
CA MET A 203 1.58 -6.69 22.42
C MET A 203 2.42 -7.59 21.52
N ILE A 204 3.04 -7.05 20.46
CA ILE A 204 3.98 -7.81 19.62
C ILE A 204 5.18 -8.27 20.45
N ALA A 205 5.80 -7.40 21.24
CA ALA A 205 6.93 -7.73 22.10
C ALA A 205 6.56 -8.77 23.18
N THR A 206 5.37 -8.65 23.76
CA THR A 206 4.84 -9.61 24.74
C THR A 206 4.64 -10.99 24.13
N ASN A 207 4.03 -11.04 22.95
CA ASN A 207 3.81 -12.26 22.18
C ASN A 207 5.14 -12.95 21.79
N GLU A 208 6.16 -12.19 21.37
CA GLU A 208 7.50 -12.73 21.13
C GLU A 208 8.13 -13.30 22.40
N ALA A 209 8.13 -12.52 23.49
CA ALA A 209 8.71 -12.91 24.77
C ALA A 209 8.08 -14.22 25.30
N VAL A 210 6.76 -14.36 25.17
CA VAL A 210 6.05 -15.59 25.56
C VAL A 210 6.43 -16.76 24.65
N ALA A 211 6.55 -16.54 23.34
CA ALA A 211 7.00 -17.58 22.41
C ALA A 211 8.39 -18.09 22.77
N LEU A 212 9.35 -17.20 23.02
CA LEU A 212 10.72 -17.55 23.39
C LEU A 212 10.78 -18.28 24.74
N TRP A 213 10.06 -17.78 25.75
CA TRP A 213 9.98 -18.42 27.06
C TRP A 213 9.41 -19.84 26.99
N CYS A 214 8.42 -20.08 26.11
CA CYS A 214 7.85 -21.40 25.87
C CYS A 214 8.84 -22.33 25.16
N ILE A 215 9.61 -21.82 24.19
CA ILE A 215 10.66 -22.59 23.49
C ILE A 215 11.73 -23.05 24.47
N GLU A 216 12.23 -22.15 25.32
CA GLU A 216 13.25 -22.48 26.33
C GLU A 216 12.82 -23.59 27.29
N ARG A 217 11.51 -23.71 27.54
CA ARG A 217 10.90 -24.71 28.42
C ARG A 217 10.36 -25.93 27.69
N GLY A 218 10.50 -25.99 26.37
CA GLY A 218 10.01 -27.09 25.54
C GLY A 218 8.48 -27.25 25.58
N LEU A 219 7.73 -26.15 25.75
CA LEU A 219 6.27 -26.21 25.82
C LEU A 219 5.65 -26.39 24.42
N PRO A 220 4.72 -27.35 24.25
CA PRO A 220 4.02 -27.53 22.97
C PRO A 220 2.91 -26.47 22.86
N ILE A 221 3.22 -25.28 22.35
CA ILE A 221 2.26 -24.21 22.06
C ILE A 221 1.99 -24.10 20.56
N LEU A 222 0.94 -23.40 20.15
CA LEU A 222 0.73 -23.00 18.76
C LEU A 222 1.52 -21.74 18.45
N PHE A 223 2.55 -21.84 17.61
CA PHE A 223 3.23 -20.68 17.04
C PHE A 223 2.41 -20.09 15.90
N ARG A 224 2.47 -18.76 15.76
CA ARG A 224 1.96 -18.04 14.60
C ARG A 224 3.12 -17.88 13.61
N ASN A 225 3.20 -18.77 12.63
CA ASN A 225 4.28 -18.80 11.66
C ASN A 225 3.91 -18.01 10.40
N HIS A 226 4.83 -17.19 9.91
CA HIS A 226 4.69 -16.48 8.63
C HIS A 226 5.94 -16.74 7.80
N ARG A 227 5.82 -17.60 6.79
CA ARG A 227 6.96 -17.98 5.94
C ARG A 227 7.10 -17.02 4.76
N THR A 228 8.34 -16.80 4.33
CA THR A 228 8.64 -16.06 3.10
C THR A 228 7.97 -16.70 1.89
N ASN A 229 7.59 -15.87 0.92
CA ASN A 229 7.33 -16.36 -0.43
C ASN A 229 8.67 -16.42 -1.18
N PRO A 230 9.14 -17.60 -1.62
CA PRO A 230 10.45 -17.73 -2.26
C PRO A 230 10.59 -16.97 -3.59
N VAL A 231 9.48 -16.49 -4.16
CA VAL A 231 9.45 -15.72 -5.42
C VAL A 231 9.34 -14.20 -5.17
N ALA A 232 9.21 -13.76 -3.91
CA ALA A 232 9.12 -12.34 -3.59
C ALA A 232 10.50 -11.66 -3.70
N GLY A 233 10.56 -10.51 -4.40
CA GLY A 233 11.73 -9.63 -4.39
C GLY A 233 11.93 -8.93 -3.04
N SER A 234 12.89 -8.01 -2.96
CA SER A 234 13.16 -7.23 -1.75
C SER A 234 11.89 -6.52 -1.26
N THR A 235 11.43 -6.87 -0.05
CA THR A 235 10.25 -6.22 0.53
C THR A 235 10.60 -4.86 1.12
N ASP A 236 11.88 -4.61 1.41
CA ASP A 236 12.35 -3.34 2.00
C ASP A 236 12.21 -2.19 1.00
N GLU A 237 12.64 -2.39 -0.25
CA GLU A 237 12.45 -1.43 -1.35
C GLU A 237 10.96 -1.15 -1.59
N LEU A 238 10.13 -2.20 -1.58
CA LEU A 238 8.69 -2.08 -1.73
C LEU A 238 8.06 -1.26 -0.60
N MET A 239 8.50 -1.43 0.64
CA MET A 239 7.99 -0.66 1.78
C MET A 239 8.40 0.82 1.70
N GLN A 240 9.61 1.12 1.20
CA GLN A 240 10.04 2.49 0.94
C GLN A 240 9.18 3.14 -0.17
N GLU A 241 8.92 2.42 -1.26
CA GLU A 241 8.03 2.89 -2.32
C GLU A 241 6.61 3.13 -1.80
N ILE A 242 6.07 2.24 -0.97
CA ILE A 242 4.75 2.40 -0.35
C ILE A 242 4.69 3.66 0.52
N ALA A 243 5.72 3.89 1.34
CA ALA A 243 5.80 5.07 2.19
C ALA A 243 5.85 6.36 1.35
N ALA A 244 6.65 6.37 0.27
CA ALA A 244 6.72 7.51 -0.66
C ALA A 244 5.40 7.73 -1.40
N ALA A 245 4.67 6.66 -1.71
CA ALA A 245 3.39 6.71 -2.41
C ALA A 245 2.20 7.08 -1.52
N ALA A 246 2.38 7.29 -0.20
CA ALA A 246 1.26 7.55 0.70
C ALA A 246 0.41 8.77 0.30
N GLY A 247 1.00 9.76 -0.39
CA GLY A 247 0.31 10.94 -0.93
C GLY A 247 -0.43 10.71 -2.27
N ASP A 248 -0.25 9.57 -2.92
CA ASP A 248 -0.88 9.18 -4.17
C ASP A 248 -1.77 7.94 -3.92
N PRO A 249 -3.10 8.11 -3.77
CA PRO A 249 -3.99 7.01 -3.41
C PRO A 249 -3.97 5.84 -4.39
N ASP A 250 -3.82 6.10 -5.70
CA ASP A 250 -3.84 5.07 -6.73
C ASP A 250 -2.52 4.28 -6.73
N LEU A 251 -1.38 4.99 -6.67
CA LEU A 251 -0.08 4.35 -6.55
C LEU A 251 0.05 3.56 -5.23
N PHE A 252 -0.40 4.13 -4.11
CA PHE A 252 -0.43 3.44 -2.82
C PHE A 252 -1.27 2.17 -2.87
N ALA A 253 -2.47 2.23 -3.46
CA ALA A 253 -3.33 1.06 -3.62
C ALA A 253 -2.67 -0.04 -4.47
N LYS A 254 -2.00 0.35 -5.56
CA LYS A 254 -1.26 -0.56 -6.44
C LYS A 254 -0.09 -1.23 -5.71
N LEU A 255 0.75 -0.46 -5.03
CA LEU A 255 1.92 -0.97 -4.30
C LEU A 255 1.51 -1.83 -3.10
N ARG A 256 0.46 -1.44 -2.36
CA ARG A 256 -0.14 -2.27 -1.32
C ARG A 256 -0.64 -3.59 -1.89
N GLY A 257 -1.30 -3.57 -3.05
CA GLY A 257 -1.73 -4.79 -3.74
C GLY A 257 -0.56 -5.71 -4.09
N ARG A 258 0.56 -5.14 -4.54
CA ARG A 258 1.82 -5.86 -4.80
C ARG A 258 2.42 -6.45 -3.52
N LEU A 259 2.38 -5.73 -2.40
CA LEU A 259 2.82 -6.28 -1.11
C LEU A 259 1.94 -7.47 -0.69
N LEU A 260 0.62 -7.33 -0.76
CA LEU A 260 -0.28 -8.42 -0.35
C LEU A 260 -0.14 -9.66 -1.22
N SER A 261 0.27 -9.54 -2.49
CA SER A 261 0.54 -10.69 -3.36
C SER A 261 1.89 -11.36 -3.10
N THR A 262 2.84 -10.67 -2.47
CA THR A 262 4.13 -11.26 -2.07
C THR A 262 4.05 -11.98 -0.73
N LEU A 263 3.15 -11.58 0.17
CA LEU A 263 3.01 -12.20 1.49
C LEU A 263 2.29 -13.56 1.42
N ARG A 264 2.78 -14.52 2.22
CA ARG A 264 2.03 -15.76 2.47
C ARG A 264 1.06 -15.53 3.62
N ALA A 265 -0.01 -16.32 3.65
CA ALA A 265 -0.84 -16.41 4.84
C ALA A 265 -0.01 -16.95 6.01
N ALA A 266 -0.03 -16.26 7.14
CA ALA A 266 0.46 -16.81 8.39
C ALA A 266 -0.45 -17.96 8.88
N THR A 267 0.15 -18.93 9.57
CA THR A 267 -0.46 -20.21 9.96
C THR A 267 -0.12 -20.59 11.39
N TYR A 268 -1.03 -21.28 12.07
CA TYR A 268 -0.76 -21.89 13.37
C TYR A 268 -0.12 -23.27 13.21
N ASP A 269 1.00 -23.52 13.90
CA ASP A 269 1.68 -24.82 13.93
C ASP A 269 2.40 -25.00 15.27
N PRO A 270 2.45 -26.21 15.85
CA PRO A 270 3.27 -26.47 17.04
C PRO A 270 4.78 -26.37 16.79
N THR A 271 5.22 -26.38 15.53
CA THR A 271 6.62 -26.21 15.14
C THR A 271 6.91 -24.75 14.83
N VAL A 272 7.98 -24.21 15.41
CA VAL A 272 8.41 -22.84 15.11
C VAL A 272 9.09 -22.73 13.75
N HIS A 273 8.69 -21.74 12.96
CA HIS A 273 9.29 -21.41 11.65
C HIS A 273 9.62 -19.92 11.51
N GLY A 274 9.40 -19.13 12.55
CA GLY A 274 9.56 -17.68 12.56
C GLY A 274 8.41 -16.93 11.88
N HIS A 275 8.49 -15.61 11.97
CA HIS A 275 7.47 -14.70 11.47
C HIS A 275 8.07 -13.64 10.54
N TYR A 276 8.02 -13.89 9.23
CA TYR A 276 8.62 -13.07 8.19
C TYR A 276 8.19 -11.60 8.26
N GLY A 277 6.88 -11.32 8.30
CA GLY A 277 6.38 -9.94 8.30
C GLY A 277 6.77 -9.13 9.54
N LEU A 278 7.08 -9.81 10.65
CA LEU A 278 7.48 -9.16 11.90
C LEU A 278 9.00 -9.22 12.13
N ARG A 279 9.73 -10.00 11.32
CA ARG A 279 11.16 -10.34 11.47
C ARG A 279 11.52 -10.97 12.82
N LEU A 280 10.63 -11.80 13.34
CA LEU A 280 10.84 -12.48 14.63
C LEU A 280 11.20 -13.94 14.41
N SER A 281 12.10 -14.46 15.25
CA SER A 281 12.53 -15.87 15.21
C SER A 281 11.44 -16.82 15.71
N ALA A 282 10.60 -16.35 16.62
CA ALA A 282 9.44 -17.03 17.15
C ALA A 282 8.34 -16.00 17.43
N TYR A 283 7.10 -16.39 17.18
CA TYR A 283 5.94 -15.55 17.48
C TYR A 283 4.74 -16.43 17.81
N THR A 284 3.95 -16.02 18.78
CA THR A 284 2.72 -16.71 19.17
C THR A 284 1.65 -15.68 19.49
N HIS A 285 0.38 -16.05 19.39
CA HIS A 285 -0.68 -15.19 19.91
C HIS A 285 -1.04 -15.64 21.32
N VAL A 286 -0.94 -14.71 22.27
CA VAL A 286 -1.43 -14.89 23.65
C VAL A 286 -2.12 -13.65 24.21
N THR A 287 -1.99 -12.48 23.57
CA THR A 287 -2.50 -11.19 24.05
C THR A 287 -3.97 -10.93 23.76
N SER A 288 -4.72 -11.89 23.21
CA SER A 288 -6.16 -11.69 22.92
C SER A 288 -7.06 -12.93 23.09
N PRO A 289 -7.04 -13.59 24.27
CA PRO A 289 -7.79 -14.82 24.52
C PRO A 289 -9.32 -14.65 24.61
N LEU A 290 -9.86 -13.44 24.76
CA LEU A 290 -11.31 -13.19 24.68
C LEU A 290 -11.84 -13.38 23.26
N ARG A 291 -11.00 -13.15 22.26
CA ARG A 291 -11.40 -13.04 20.85
C ARG A 291 -10.66 -13.95 19.88
N ARG A 292 -9.67 -14.74 20.35
CA ARG A 292 -8.94 -15.71 19.53
C ARG A 292 -8.74 -17.02 20.31
N VAL A 293 -9.18 -18.14 19.73
CA VAL A 293 -9.08 -19.45 20.40
C VAL A 293 -7.64 -19.96 20.47
N ALA A 294 -6.77 -19.53 19.55
CA ALA A 294 -5.35 -19.86 19.59
C ALA A 294 -4.68 -19.35 20.88
N ASP A 295 -5.01 -18.13 21.30
CA ASP A 295 -4.55 -17.52 22.53
C ASP A 295 -5.06 -18.29 23.75
N LEU A 296 -6.33 -18.73 23.76
CA LEU A 296 -6.89 -19.58 24.82
C LEU A 296 -6.19 -20.94 24.91
N ILE A 297 -5.91 -21.58 23.77
CA ILE A 297 -5.15 -22.84 23.71
C ILE A 297 -3.76 -22.65 24.33
N ASN A 298 -3.05 -21.61 23.93
CA ASN A 298 -1.72 -21.31 24.45
C ASN A 298 -1.75 -20.96 25.94
N GLN A 299 -2.74 -20.18 26.39
CA GLN A 299 -2.90 -19.81 27.80
C GLN A 299 -3.13 -21.04 28.68
N ARG A 300 -3.95 -22.01 28.24
CA ARG A 300 -4.15 -23.29 28.96
C ARG A 300 -2.86 -24.07 29.14
N ILE A 301 -2.04 -24.15 28.10
CA ILE A 301 -0.74 -24.85 28.14
C ILE A 301 0.21 -24.15 29.11
N ILE A 302 0.27 -22.81 29.06
CA ILE A 302 1.10 -22.01 29.94
C ILE A 302 0.65 -22.16 31.40
N PHE A 303 -0.65 -22.05 31.69
CA PHE A 303 -1.16 -22.20 33.05
C PHE A 303 -0.96 -23.62 33.59
N ALA A 304 -1.20 -24.66 32.79
CA ALA A 304 -0.91 -26.02 33.20
C ALA A 304 0.57 -26.20 33.58
N HIS A 305 1.50 -25.63 32.80
CA HIS A 305 2.92 -25.65 33.14
C HIS A 305 3.23 -24.92 34.44
N LEU A 306 2.69 -23.71 34.63
CA LEU A 306 2.90 -22.91 35.84
C LEU A 306 2.32 -23.57 37.10
N ASP A 307 1.21 -24.30 36.95
CA ASP A 307 0.56 -25.04 38.03
C ASP A 307 1.18 -26.44 38.25
N HIS A 308 2.22 -26.81 37.49
CA HIS A 308 2.82 -28.15 37.48
C HIS A 308 1.80 -29.27 37.21
N SER A 309 0.79 -28.98 36.40
CA SER A 309 -0.29 -29.88 36.01
C SER A 309 -0.01 -30.54 34.65
N PRO A 310 -0.68 -31.67 34.32
CA PRO A 310 -0.53 -32.31 33.02
C PRO A 310 -0.90 -31.38 31.86
N ALA A 311 -0.20 -31.52 30.73
CA ALA A 311 -0.50 -30.73 29.53
C ALA A 311 -1.94 -30.99 29.05
N PRO A 312 -2.72 -29.95 28.71
CA PRO A 312 -4.12 -30.09 28.34
C PRO A 312 -4.32 -30.73 26.97
N TYR A 313 -3.30 -30.70 26.12
CA TYR A 313 -3.33 -31.26 24.77
C TYR A 313 -2.06 -32.08 24.51
N THR A 314 -2.23 -33.21 23.83
CA THR A 314 -1.13 -33.94 23.21
C THR A 314 -0.59 -33.19 21.98
N GLY A 315 0.63 -33.52 21.53
CA GLY A 315 1.20 -32.92 20.32
C GLY A 315 0.35 -33.16 19.06
N GLU A 316 -0.28 -34.34 18.94
CA GLU A 316 -1.19 -34.67 17.83
C GLU A 316 -2.47 -33.83 17.85
N GLN A 317 -3.09 -33.70 19.03
CA GLN A 317 -4.26 -32.83 19.20
C GLN A 317 -3.93 -31.38 18.85
N LEU A 318 -2.78 -30.87 19.32
CA LEU A 318 -2.35 -29.51 19.05
C LEU A 318 -2.12 -29.26 17.55
N ALA A 319 -1.45 -30.19 16.86
CA ALA A 319 -1.28 -30.14 15.41
C ALA A 319 -2.62 -30.15 14.66
N ALA A 320 -3.57 -30.99 15.10
CA ALA A 320 -4.91 -31.04 14.52
C ALA A 320 -5.68 -29.74 14.72
N LEU A 321 -5.59 -29.13 15.91
CA LEU A 321 -6.18 -27.82 16.20
C LEU A 321 -5.59 -26.71 15.31
N GLY A 322 -4.26 -26.64 15.21
CA GLY A 322 -3.59 -25.69 14.31
C GLY A 322 -4.03 -25.86 12.85
N ALA A 323 -4.10 -27.11 12.37
CA ALA A 323 -4.57 -27.43 11.03
C ALA A 323 -6.03 -27.01 10.78
N ASP A 324 -6.93 -27.21 11.75
CA ASP A 324 -8.32 -26.78 11.65
C ASP A 324 -8.44 -25.25 11.58
N LEU A 325 -7.76 -24.52 12.46
CA LEU A 325 -7.72 -23.05 12.42
C LEU A 325 -7.23 -22.55 11.04
N ASN A 326 -6.15 -23.13 10.53
CA ASN A 326 -5.62 -22.79 9.21
C ASN A 326 -6.60 -23.11 8.06
N ARG A 327 -7.35 -24.22 8.13
CA ARG A 327 -8.41 -24.51 7.15
C ARG A 327 -9.52 -23.46 7.19
N ARG A 328 -10.00 -23.10 8.38
CA ARG A 328 -11.07 -22.10 8.56
C ARG A 328 -10.64 -20.73 8.04
N THR A 329 -9.42 -20.27 8.37
CA THR A 329 -8.91 -18.99 7.85
C THR A 329 -8.80 -19.00 6.32
N ARG A 330 -8.34 -20.10 5.72
CA ARG A 330 -8.28 -20.24 4.25
C ARG A 330 -9.69 -20.21 3.62
N ALA A 331 -10.63 -20.96 4.19
CA ALA A 331 -12.02 -20.99 3.73
C ALA A 331 -12.68 -19.61 3.81
N ALA A 332 -12.47 -18.87 4.91
CA ALA A 332 -12.98 -17.52 5.08
C ALA A 332 -12.40 -16.53 4.05
N ARG A 333 -11.09 -16.60 3.79
CA ARG A 333 -10.43 -15.79 2.74
C ARG A 333 -10.99 -16.08 1.35
N GLU A 334 -11.16 -17.36 1.00
CA GLU A 334 -11.71 -17.76 -0.29
C GLU A 334 -13.19 -17.38 -0.43
N ALA A 335 -14.00 -17.54 0.62
CA ALA A 335 -15.39 -17.10 0.64
C ALA A 335 -15.50 -15.57 0.46
N LYS A 336 -14.65 -14.78 1.12
CA LYS A 336 -14.59 -13.32 0.95
C LYS A 336 -14.22 -12.95 -0.49
N LYS A 337 -13.20 -13.58 -1.06
CA LYS A 337 -12.79 -13.38 -2.46
C LYS A 337 -13.93 -13.71 -3.43
N ASN A 338 -14.61 -14.84 -3.25
CA ASN A 338 -15.73 -15.24 -4.09
C ASN A 338 -16.94 -14.31 -3.92
N HIS A 339 -17.22 -13.83 -2.72
CA HIS A 339 -18.25 -12.82 -2.47
C HIS A 339 -17.99 -11.54 -3.28
N PHE A 340 -16.76 -10.99 -3.21
CA PHE A 340 -16.41 -9.81 -4.00
C PHE A 340 -16.47 -10.07 -5.51
N LYS A 341 -16.01 -11.25 -5.97
CA LYS A 341 -16.12 -11.65 -7.37
C LYS A 341 -17.57 -11.66 -7.85
N HIS A 342 -18.48 -12.26 -7.08
CA HIS A 342 -19.90 -12.30 -7.42
C HIS A 342 -20.58 -10.93 -7.33
N ALA A 343 -20.20 -10.10 -6.35
CA ALA A 343 -20.67 -8.73 -6.26
C ALA A 343 -20.25 -7.90 -7.47
N ASP A 344 -18.97 -7.99 -7.88
CA ASP A 344 -18.46 -7.33 -9.07
C ASP A 344 -19.18 -7.81 -10.33
N GLN A 345 -19.39 -9.12 -10.49
CA GLN A 345 -20.16 -9.68 -11.61
C GLN A 345 -21.60 -9.15 -11.65
N ARG A 346 -22.27 -9.03 -10.49
CA ARG A 346 -23.61 -8.45 -10.39
C ARG A 346 -23.64 -6.97 -10.76
N ILE A 347 -22.69 -6.19 -10.25
CA ILE A 347 -22.57 -4.76 -10.59
C ILE A 347 -22.36 -4.63 -12.09
N VAL A 348 -21.42 -5.37 -12.65
CA VAL A 348 -21.16 -5.36 -14.09
C VAL A 348 -22.41 -5.74 -14.89
N ALA A 349 -23.12 -6.80 -14.51
CA ALA A 349 -24.35 -7.21 -15.20
C ALA A 349 -25.47 -6.17 -15.10
N GLN A 350 -25.60 -5.47 -13.96
CA GLN A 350 -26.59 -4.40 -13.77
C GLN A 350 -26.24 -3.14 -14.55
N GLU A 351 -24.98 -2.69 -14.49
CA GLU A 351 -24.51 -1.50 -15.21
C GLU A 351 -24.50 -1.74 -16.73
N ALA A 352 -24.22 -2.97 -17.18
CA ALA A 352 -24.33 -3.35 -18.59
C ALA A 352 -25.77 -3.29 -19.15
N ALA A 353 -26.78 -3.23 -18.28
CA ALA A 353 -28.19 -3.09 -18.65
C ALA A 353 -28.71 -1.64 -18.47
N ARG A 354 -27.84 -0.71 -18.03
CA ARG A 354 -28.14 0.71 -17.88
C ARG A 354 -27.60 1.51 -19.05
N ASP A 355 -27.83 2.81 -19.00
CA ASP A 355 -27.20 3.77 -19.90
C ASP A 355 -25.66 3.73 -19.77
N LEU A 356 -25.01 3.11 -20.75
CA LEU A 356 -23.56 2.95 -20.78
C LEU A 356 -22.82 4.31 -20.89
N THR A 357 -23.49 5.36 -21.36
CA THR A 357 -22.89 6.70 -21.52
C THR A 357 -22.60 7.38 -20.18
N ALA A 358 -23.34 7.00 -19.13
CA ALA A 358 -23.19 7.53 -17.77
C ALA A 358 -22.10 6.83 -16.95
N LEU A 359 -21.50 5.75 -17.46
CA LEU A 359 -20.50 4.97 -16.72
C LEU A 359 -19.14 5.67 -16.69
N ASP A 360 -18.51 5.70 -15.52
CA ASP A 360 -17.10 6.10 -15.41
C ASP A 360 -16.17 5.12 -16.14
N ALA A 361 -14.92 5.53 -16.39
CA ALA A 361 -13.94 4.72 -17.13
C ALA A 361 -13.70 3.35 -16.48
N ARG A 362 -13.66 3.28 -15.14
CA ARG A 362 -13.39 2.05 -14.39
C ARG A 362 -14.52 1.04 -14.54
N THR A 363 -15.76 1.50 -14.43
CA THR A 363 -16.96 0.66 -14.51
C THR A 363 -17.20 0.22 -15.95
N PHE A 364 -17.01 1.12 -16.90
CA PHE A 364 -17.04 0.79 -18.33
C PHE A 364 -16.01 -0.29 -18.68
N HIS A 365 -14.77 -0.17 -18.22
CA HIS A 365 -13.73 -1.18 -18.43
C HIS A 365 -14.17 -2.57 -17.95
N LYS A 366 -14.80 -2.66 -16.78
CA LYS A 366 -15.30 -3.95 -16.25
C LYS A 366 -16.43 -4.52 -17.11
N VAL A 367 -17.35 -3.67 -17.59
CA VAL A 367 -18.42 -4.06 -18.51
C VAL A 367 -17.85 -4.57 -19.84
N LEU A 368 -16.93 -3.80 -20.43
CA LEU A 368 -16.24 -4.15 -21.66
C LEU A 368 -15.50 -5.49 -21.53
N LYS A 369 -14.72 -5.67 -20.46
CA LYS A 369 -14.00 -6.91 -20.17
C LYS A 369 -14.91 -8.12 -20.02
N SER A 370 -16.09 -7.94 -19.42
CA SER A 370 -17.07 -9.03 -19.32
C SER A 370 -17.73 -9.33 -20.66
N ALA A 371 -17.92 -8.34 -21.53
CA ALA A 371 -18.58 -8.48 -22.82
C ALA A 371 -17.66 -9.06 -23.90
N ALA A 372 -16.35 -8.76 -23.85
CA ALA A 372 -15.35 -9.19 -24.83
C ALA A 372 -15.23 -10.71 -25.01
N ALA A 373 -15.75 -11.50 -24.05
CA ALA A 373 -15.80 -12.95 -24.14
C ALA A 373 -16.93 -13.50 -25.04
N GLY A 374 -17.80 -12.65 -25.59
CA GLY A 374 -18.93 -13.05 -26.44
C GLY A 374 -19.18 -12.08 -27.59
N LEU A 375 -20.37 -12.18 -28.21
CA LEU A 375 -20.80 -11.33 -29.33
C LEU A 375 -20.91 -9.85 -28.93
N LEU A 376 -20.46 -8.95 -29.82
CA LEU A 376 -20.61 -7.51 -29.64
C LEU A 376 -22.08 -7.09 -29.73
N ARG A 377 -22.59 -6.49 -28.64
CA ARG A 377 -23.96 -5.93 -28.59
C ARG A 377 -24.00 -4.53 -29.16
N GLY A 378 -25.10 -4.16 -29.82
CA GLY A 378 -25.26 -2.86 -30.48
C GLY A 378 -25.10 -1.66 -29.55
N GLU A 379 -25.63 -1.72 -28.32
CA GLU A 379 -25.51 -0.66 -27.32
C GLU A 379 -24.05 -0.41 -26.92
N LEU A 380 -23.29 -1.49 -26.69
CA LEU A 380 -21.87 -1.40 -26.37
C LEU A 380 -21.04 -0.91 -27.56
N ALA A 381 -21.40 -1.35 -28.78
CA ALA A 381 -20.75 -0.87 -30.00
C ALA A 381 -20.93 0.65 -30.18
N ALA A 382 -22.14 1.16 -29.95
CA ALA A 382 -22.44 2.58 -30.01
C ALA A 382 -21.67 3.37 -28.95
N GLU A 383 -21.58 2.86 -27.73
CA GLU A 383 -20.83 3.55 -26.67
C GLU A 383 -19.32 3.52 -26.90
N LEU A 384 -18.76 2.40 -27.36
CA LEU A 384 -17.35 2.32 -27.76
C LEU A 384 -17.02 3.31 -28.89
N ALA A 385 -17.89 3.42 -29.90
CA ALA A 385 -17.78 4.41 -30.96
C ALA A 385 -17.78 5.84 -30.40
N ARG A 386 -18.73 6.16 -29.51
CA ARG A 386 -18.77 7.48 -28.85
C ARG A 386 -17.52 7.75 -28.02
N ARG A 387 -17.02 6.77 -27.28
CA ARG A 387 -15.82 6.91 -26.44
C ARG A 387 -14.54 7.09 -27.23
N VAL A 388 -14.40 6.44 -28.38
CA VAL A 388 -13.24 6.71 -29.25
C VAL A 388 -13.34 8.12 -29.86
N ASP A 389 -14.52 8.55 -30.32
CA ASP A 389 -14.73 9.88 -30.89
C ASP A 389 -14.52 11.00 -29.85
N ALA A 390 -14.80 10.73 -28.58
CA ALA A 390 -14.66 11.66 -27.47
C ALA A 390 -13.33 11.55 -26.71
N ASP A 391 -12.39 10.73 -27.18
CA ASP A 391 -11.10 10.46 -26.53
C ASP A 391 -11.22 10.02 -25.05
N LEU A 392 -12.08 9.02 -24.81
CA LEU A 392 -12.39 8.49 -23.47
C LEU A 392 -11.91 7.04 -23.25
N LEU A 393 -11.26 6.43 -24.24
CA LEU A 393 -10.75 5.06 -24.13
C LEU A 393 -9.37 5.03 -23.47
N THR A 394 -9.17 4.09 -22.56
CA THR A 394 -7.89 3.88 -21.88
C THR A 394 -7.10 2.73 -22.49
N ALA A 395 -5.77 2.69 -22.29
CA ALA A 395 -4.95 1.58 -22.78
C ALA A 395 -5.44 0.18 -22.31
N PRO A 396 -5.92 -0.01 -21.06
CA PRO A 396 -6.61 -1.23 -20.64
C PRO A 396 -7.87 -1.57 -21.45
N ASP A 397 -8.68 -0.59 -21.84
CA ASP A 397 -9.87 -0.84 -22.66
C ASP A 397 -9.47 -1.37 -24.04
N VAL A 398 -8.46 -0.75 -24.65
CA VAL A 398 -7.93 -1.20 -25.95
C VAL A 398 -7.29 -2.58 -25.85
N ALA A 399 -6.55 -2.86 -24.78
CA ALA A 399 -5.98 -4.19 -24.53
C ALA A 399 -7.06 -5.28 -24.42
N VAL A 400 -8.20 -4.97 -23.78
CA VAL A 400 -9.37 -5.88 -23.75
C VAL A 400 -10.01 -6.01 -25.14
N LEU A 401 -10.12 -4.91 -25.89
CA LEU A 401 -10.71 -4.93 -27.23
C LEU A 401 -9.93 -5.83 -28.17
N ILE A 402 -8.59 -5.77 -28.18
CA ILE A 402 -7.77 -6.61 -29.07
C ILE A 402 -7.82 -8.10 -28.71
N ASP A 403 -8.24 -8.47 -27.50
CA ASP A 403 -8.47 -9.86 -27.08
C ASP A 403 -9.85 -10.42 -27.49
N ALA A 404 -10.79 -9.56 -27.90
CA ALA A 404 -12.13 -9.99 -28.27
C ALA A 404 -12.07 -10.82 -29.57
N ALA A 405 -12.25 -12.13 -29.43
CA ALA A 405 -12.04 -13.09 -30.51
C ALA A 405 -13.22 -13.22 -31.48
N ASP A 406 -14.42 -12.78 -31.08
CA ASP A 406 -15.60 -12.91 -31.92
C ASP A 406 -15.53 -11.94 -33.12
N PRO A 407 -15.76 -12.39 -34.37
CA PRO A 407 -15.62 -11.55 -35.57
C PRO A 407 -16.50 -10.30 -35.58
N THR A 408 -17.58 -10.26 -34.79
CA THR A 408 -18.44 -9.07 -34.68
C THR A 408 -17.72 -7.84 -34.14
N TRP A 409 -16.59 -8.01 -33.45
CA TRP A 409 -15.78 -6.92 -32.90
C TRP A 409 -14.86 -6.27 -33.93
N LEU A 410 -14.44 -7.01 -34.97
CA LEU A 410 -13.38 -6.59 -35.90
C LEU A 410 -13.58 -5.20 -36.52
N PRO A 411 -14.77 -4.83 -37.04
CA PRO A 411 -14.96 -3.50 -37.62
C PRO A 411 -14.69 -2.36 -36.62
N LEU A 412 -15.08 -2.57 -35.36
CA LEU A 412 -14.92 -1.57 -34.30
C LEU A 412 -13.50 -1.58 -33.73
N GLN A 413 -12.88 -2.76 -33.59
CA GLN A 413 -11.47 -2.88 -33.24
C GLN A 413 -10.60 -2.08 -34.22
N LEU A 414 -10.79 -2.28 -35.53
CA LEU A 414 -10.04 -1.56 -36.56
C LEU A 414 -10.28 -0.06 -36.49
N ARG A 415 -11.54 0.38 -36.33
CA ARG A 415 -11.85 1.81 -36.16
C ARG A 415 -11.12 2.42 -34.96
N VAL A 416 -11.14 1.73 -33.80
CA VAL A 416 -10.48 2.20 -32.58
C VAL A 416 -8.97 2.26 -32.77
N LEU A 417 -8.35 1.21 -33.32
CA LEU A 417 -6.92 1.19 -33.59
C LEU A 417 -6.51 2.28 -34.58
N ASP A 418 -7.22 2.43 -35.70
CA ASP A 418 -6.91 3.41 -36.72
C ASP A 418 -7.05 4.84 -36.16
N THR A 419 -8.08 5.11 -35.37
CA THR A 419 -8.28 6.43 -34.74
C THR A 419 -7.18 6.73 -33.71
N LEU A 420 -6.85 5.79 -32.83
CA LEU A 420 -5.82 5.98 -31.80
C LEU A 420 -4.40 6.01 -32.39
N ALA A 421 -4.14 5.31 -33.48
CA ALA A 421 -2.87 5.41 -34.18
C ALA A 421 -2.65 6.82 -34.74
N ASP A 422 -3.72 7.47 -35.21
CA ASP A 422 -3.68 8.82 -35.76
C ASP A 422 -3.66 9.90 -34.66
N THR A 423 -4.49 9.78 -33.61
CA THR A 423 -4.65 10.83 -32.59
C THR A 423 -3.74 10.64 -31.36
N HIS A 424 -3.41 9.40 -31.00
CA HIS A 424 -2.62 9.04 -29.81
C HIS A 424 -1.54 7.98 -30.11
N PRO A 425 -0.63 8.22 -31.07
CA PRO A 425 0.42 7.27 -31.43
C PRO A 425 1.28 6.85 -30.22
N GLU A 426 1.43 7.72 -29.22
CA GLU A 426 2.17 7.46 -27.99
C GLU A 426 1.58 6.39 -27.07
N THR A 427 0.30 6.03 -27.24
CA THR A 427 -0.37 5.05 -26.38
C THR A 427 -0.16 3.60 -26.81
N GLY A 428 0.26 3.35 -28.05
CA GLY A 428 0.52 2.00 -28.57
C GLY A 428 1.44 1.13 -27.68
N PRO A 429 2.62 1.62 -27.25
CA PRO A 429 3.48 0.91 -26.30
C PRO A 429 2.79 0.56 -24.97
N SER A 430 1.94 1.46 -24.46
CA SER A 430 1.19 1.23 -23.22
C SER A 430 0.14 0.14 -23.41
N VAL A 431 -0.57 0.12 -24.54
CA VAL A 431 -1.53 -0.94 -24.89
C VAL A 431 -0.83 -2.30 -24.96
N ALA A 432 0.29 -2.40 -25.70
CA ALA A 432 1.06 -3.63 -25.80
C ALA A 432 1.57 -4.12 -24.42
N SER A 433 2.02 -3.20 -23.57
CA SER A 433 2.47 -3.51 -22.21
C SER A 433 1.33 -4.01 -21.30
N VAL A 434 0.16 -3.35 -21.32
CA VAL A 434 -1.01 -3.75 -20.53
C VAL A 434 -1.56 -5.11 -21.00
N TRP A 435 -1.59 -5.33 -22.31
CA TRP A 435 -1.97 -6.61 -22.90
C TRP A 435 -1.03 -7.74 -22.44
N ARG A 436 0.29 -7.51 -22.49
CA ARG A 436 1.32 -8.47 -22.04
C ARG A 436 1.18 -8.84 -20.56
N GLN A 437 0.85 -7.87 -19.70
CA GLN A 437 0.60 -8.10 -18.28
C GLN A 437 -0.59 -9.06 -18.04
N SER A 438 -1.58 -9.04 -18.94
CA SER A 438 -2.74 -9.94 -18.89
C SER A 438 -2.45 -11.32 -19.50
N HIS A 439 -1.37 -11.45 -20.29
CA HIS A 439 -0.97 -12.66 -21.00
C HIS A 439 0.49 -13.06 -20.69
N PRO A 440 0.83 -13.41 -19.43
CA PRO A 440 2.21 -13.65 -18.98
C PRO A 440 2.95 -14.77 -19.74
N ASP A 441 2.22 -15.68 -20.37
CA ASP A 441 2.80 -16.80 -21.13
C ASP A 441 3.12 -16.48 -22.61
N GLN A 442 2.66 -15.34 -23.13
CA GLN A 442 2.89 -14.93 -24.53
C GLN A 442 4.22 -14.17 -24.72
N PRO A 443 4.84 -14.17 -25.90
CA PRO A 443 6.03 -13.35 -26.12
C PRO A 443 5.72 -11.84 -26.05
N PRO A 444 6.70 -10.98 -25.68
CA PRO A 444 6.55 -9.54 -25.79
C PRO A 444 6.38 -9.10 -27.26
N THR A 445 5.85 -7.90 -27.47
CA THR A 445 5.91 -7.25 -28.79
C THR A 445 7.36 -6.86 -29.07
N ASP A 446 7.97 -7.48 -30.07
CA ASP A 446 9.35 -7.21 -30.46
C ASP A 446 9.43 -6.02 -31.41
N LEU A 447 10.50 -5.23 -31.32
CA LEU A 447 10.75 -4.06 -32.15
C LEU A 447 12.09 -4.18 -32.87
N GLU A 448 12.04 -4.05 -34.18
CA GLU A 448 13.20 -3.91 -35.05
C GLU A 448 13.34 -2.47 -35.51
N ILE A 449 14.57 -1.94 -35.51
CA ILE A 449 14.83 -0.56 -35.89
C ILE A 449 16.04 -0.52 -36.83
N ARG A 450 15.93 0.30 -37.87
CA ARG A 450 17.02 0.66 -38.79
C ARG A 450 17.13 2.18 -38.85
N ARG A 451 18.32 2.69 -39.11
CA ARG A 451 18.59 4.12 -39.30
C ARG A 451 19.19 4.35 -40.68
N ASN A 452 18.75 5.40 -41.35
CA ASN A 452 19.32 5.91 -42.59
C ASN A 452 19.37 7.45 -42.54
N GLY A 453 19.94 8.10 -43.56
CA GLY A 453 20.07 9.55 -43.64
C GLY A 453 21.29 10.11 -42.91
N SER A 454 21.58 11.39 -43.12
CA SER A 454 22.68 12.09 -42.48
C SER A 454 22.34 12.46 -41.04
N ASP A 455 23.33 12.84 -40.23
CA ASP A 455 23.10 13.29 -38.84
C ASP A 455 22.19 14.52 -38.75
N HIS A 456 22.16 15.35 -39.80
CA HIS A 456 21.29 16.53 -39.88
C HIS A 456 19.87 16.21 -40.35
N HIS A 457 19.66 15.05 -41.00
CA HIS A 457 18.35 14.59 -41.49
C HIS A 457 18.21 13.07 -41.27
N PRO A 458 18.15 12.60 -40.01
CA PRO A 458 18.07 11.16 -39.74
C PRO A 458 16.67 10.65 -40.08
N LEU A 459 16.62 9.45 -40.66
CA LEU A 459 15.41 8.66 -40.84
C LEU A 459 15.53 7.36 -40.04
N PHE A 460 14.45 7.00 -39.37
CA PHE A 460 14.33 5.78 -38.60
C PHE A 460 13.19 4.95 -39.20
N ALA A 461 13.48 3.71 -39.55
CA ALA A 461 12.47 2.72 -39.90
C ALA A 461 12.32 1.79 -38.70
N ALA A 462 11.10 1.58 -38.24
CA ALA A 462 10.79 0.60 -37.20
C ALA A 462 9.73 -0.38 -37.69
N ARG A 463 9.82 -1.62 -37.23
CA ARG A 463 8.83 -2.68 -37.48
C ARG A 463 8.61 -3.41 -36.17
N ALA A 464 7.36 -3.72 -35.85
CA ALA A 464 7.04 -4.51 -34.66
C ALA A 464 6.46 -5.87 -35.02
N THR A 465 6.67 -6.85 -34.15
CA THR A 465 6.07 -8.19 -34.24
C THR A 465 5.24 -8.43 -33.01
N HIS A 466 3.93 -8.65 -33.18
CA HIS A 466 3.00 -8.89 -32.08
C HIS A 466 2.35 -10.26 -32.25
N LEU A 467 2.42 -11.12 -31.22
CA LEU A 467 1.90 -12.50 -31.28
C LEU A 467 2.43 -13.31 -32.49
N GLY A 468 3.68 -13.06 -32.89
CA GLY A 468 4.29 -13.72 -34.05
C GLY A 468 3.85 -13.19 -35.42
N VAL A 469 2.96 -12.18 -35.48
CA VAL A 469 2.57 -11.50 -36.72
C VAL A 469 3.39 -10.23 -36.88
N ARG A 470 4.08 -10.09 -38.02
CA ARG A 470 4.90 -8.92 -38.32
C ARG A 470 4.06 -7.81 -38.92
N GLY A 471 4.20 -6.60 -38.38
CA GLY A 471 3.67 -5.39 -38.97
C GLY A 471 4.53 -4.88 -40.14
N PRO A 472 4.05 -3.87 -40.88
CA PRO A 472 4.84 -3.18 -41.89
C PRO A 472 5.93 -2.31 -41.27
N TRP A 473 6.88 -1.87 -42.10
CA TRP A 473 7.83 -0.82 -41.72
C TRP A 473 7.12 0.54 -41.61
N ALA A 474 7.33 1.22 -40.48
CA ALA A 474 6.98 2.62 -40.28
C ALA A 474 8.25 3.47 -40.30
N ILE A 475 8.26 4.54 -41.11
CA ILE A 475 9.43 5.41 -41.27
C ILE A 475 9.10 6.81 -40.72
N ALA A 476 9.98 7.36 -39.89
CA ALA A 476 9.85 8.71 -39.36
C ALA A 476 11.21 9.40 -39.19
N ALA A 477 11.20 10.74 -39.08
CA ALA A 477 12.40 11.54 -38.83
C ALA A 477 12.98 11.37 -37.41
N ALA A 478 12.25 10.73 -36.52
CA ALA A 478 12.70 10.42 -35.16
C ALA A 478 12.36 8.97 -34.81
N LYS A 479 13.21 8.37 -33.97
CA LYS A 479 13.09 6.97 -33.53
C LYS A 479 11.75 6.66 -32.86
N LYS A 480 11.34 7.51 -31.91
CA LYS A 480 10.15 7.27 -31.07
C LYS A 480 8.83 7.26 -31.88
N PRO A 481 8.56 8.23 -32.78
CA PRO A 481 7.41 8.13 -33.69
C PRO A 481 7.40 6.89 -34.59
N ALA A 482 8.57 6.46 -35.09
CA ALA A 482 8.67 5.24 -35.89
C ALA A 482 8.24 4.01 -35.07
N GLU A 483 8.76 3.86 -33.84
CA GLU A 483 8.41 2.77 -32.92
C GLU A 483 6.90 2.75 -32.59
N GLN A 484 6.34 3.92 -32.28
CA GLN A 484 4.93 4.10 -31.95
C GLN A 484 4.02 3.65 -33.09
N ALA A 485 4.29 4.13 -34.31
CA ALA A 485 3.56 3.73 -35.50
C ALA A 485 3.72 2.23 -35.81
N ALA A 486 4.93 1.69 -35.65
CA ALA A 486 5.22 0.28 -35.88
C ALA A 486 4.42 -0.65 -34.95
N ILE A 487 4.29 -0.29 -33.67
CA ILE A 487 3.50 -1.08 -32.69
C ILE A 487 2.02 -1.10 -33.08
N TRP A 488 1.42 0.05 -33.38
CA TRP A 488 0.02 0.10 -33.82
C TRP A 488 -0.21 -0.72 -35.09
N ALA A 489 0.71 -0.60 -36.06
CA ALA A 489 0.63 -1.34 -37.31
C ALA A 489 0.76 -2.86 -37.09
N ALA A 490 1.58 -3.30 -36.13
CA ALA A 490 1.70 -4.72 -35.78
C ALA A 490 0.45 -5.28 -35.07
N VAL A 491 -0.15 -4.53 -34.14
CA VAL A 491 -1.41 -4.92 -33.50
C VAL A 491 -2.53 -5.02 -34.54
N ARG A 492 -2.60 -4.05 -35.47
CA ARG A 492 -3.56 -4.08 -36.58
C ARG A 492 -3.30 -5.26 -37.54
N ALA A 493 -2.04 -5.55 -37.86
CA ALA A 493 -1.64 -6.68 -38.68
C ALA A 493 -2.09 -8.01 -38.04
N GLN A 494 -1.92 -8.14 -36.72
CA GLN A 494 -2.39 -9.30 -35.97
C GLN A 494 -3.91 -9.47 -36.04
N LEU A 495 -4.70 -8.42 -35.81
CA LEU A 495 -6.17 -8.51 -35.88
C LEU A 495 -6.69 -8.85 -37.27
N THR A 496 -6.00 -8.40 -38.32
CA THR A 496 -6.37 -8.68 -39.71
C THR A 496 -5.79 -9.99 -40.25
N GLY A 497 -4.89 -10.64 -39.51
CA GLY A 497 -4.15 -11.82 -39.98
C GLY A 497 -3.17 -11.53 -41.12
N THR A 498 -2.70 -10.28 -41.24
CA THR A 498 -1.80 -9.83 -42.32
C THR A 498 -0.34 -9.88 -41.85
N ASP A 499 0.35 -11.00 -42.05
CA ASP A 499 1.79 -11.09 -41.74
C ASP A 499 2.63 -10.46 -42.86
N HIS A 500 3.37 -9.40 -42.54
CA HIS A 500 4.20 -8.69 -43.51
C HIS A 500 5.53 -9.43 -43.75
N PRO A 501 6.05 -9.41 -44.99
CA PRO A 501 7.27 -10.14 -45.35
C PRO A 501 8.51 -9.60 -44.63
N ASP A 502 9.50 -10.47 -44.42
CA ASP A 502 10.81 -10.09 -43.88
C ASP A 502 11.67 -9.41 -44.96
N THR A 503 11.34 -8.16 -45.27
CA THR A 503 12.10 -7.35 -46.23
C THR A 503 12.79 -6.20 -45.52
N GLU A 504 13.87 -5.67 -46.08
CA GLU A 504 14.46 -4.40 -45.64
C GLU A 504 13.48 -3.23 -45.87
N PRO A 505 13.56 -2.14 -45.08
CA PRO A 505 12.70 -0.97 -45.25
C PRO A 505 13.00 -0.26 -46.58
N VAL A 506 11.94 0.13 -47.28
CA VAL A 506 12.05 0.96 -48.49
C VAL A 506 12.22 2.41 -48.05
N TRP A 507 13.45 2.93 -48.16
CA TRP A 507 13.76 4.30 -47.75
C TRP A 507 13.23 5.34 -48.76
N PRO A 508 12.71 6.48 -48.29
CA PRO A 508 12.34 7.60 -49.16
C PRO A 508 13.57 8.10 -49.93
N VAL A 509 13.45 8.29 -51.25
CA VAL A 509 14.52 8.86 -52.08
C VAL A 509 14.65 10.35 -51.75
N THR A 510 15.83 10.77 -51.32
CA THR A 510 16.12 12.20 -51.07
C THR A 510 16.51 12.85 -52.40
N GLU A 511 15.68 13.76 -52.94
CA GLU A 511 16.12 14.62 -54.04
C GLU A 511 17.20 15.59 -53.52
N PRO A 512 18.28 15.87 -54.28
CA PRO A 512 19.28 16.83 -53.87
C PRO A 512 18.67 18.25 -53.88
N SER A 513 18.57 18.85 -52.69
CA SER A 513 18.13 20.25 -52.54
C SER A 513 19.11 21.20 -53.27
N PRO A 514 18.62 22.17 -54.05
CA PRO A 514 19.47 23.18 -54.68
C PRO A 514 20.10 24.10 -53.62
N GLU A 515 21.38 24.46 -53.85
CA GLU A 515 22.15 25.35 -52.99
C GLU A 515 21.40 26.67 -52.69
N PRO A 516 21.41 27.16 -51.43
CA PRO A 516 20.79 28.44 -51.12
C PRO A 516 21.69 29.60 -51.57
N THR A 517 21.25 30.32 -52.60
CA THR A 517 21.66 31.70 -52.88
C THR A 517 21.29 32.62 -51.71
N ALA A 518 22.28 33.35 -51.19
CA ALA A 518 22.10 34.32 -50.11
C ALA A 518 21.24 35.53 -50.53
N PRO A 519 20.34 36.03 -49.67
CA PRO A 519 19.82 37.39 -49.78
C PRO A 519 20.31 38.32 -48.65
N LEU A 520 20.36 39.60 -49.03
CA LEU A 520 20.83 40.78 -48.32
C LEU A 520 19.95 41.22 -47.13
N SER A 521 20.61 41.91 -46.19
CA SER A 521 20.06 42.56 -45.00
C SER A 521 19.15 43.78 -45.29
N ALA A 522 18.08 43.95 -44.51
CA ALA A 522 17.46 45.24 -44.18
C ALA A 522 16.62 45.13 -42.87
N PRO A 523 16.41 46.23 -42.11
CA PRO A 523 16.29 46.19 -40.65
C PRO A 523 14.86 46.12 -40.10
N MET A 524 14.72 45.58 -38.89
CA MET A 524 13.49 45.55 -38.09
C MET A 524 13.22 46.88 -37.38
N VAL A 525 11.96 47.32 -37.45
CA VAL A 525 11.39 48.44 -36.70
C VAL A 525 10.83 47.92 -35.36
N ALA A 526 11.15 48.64 -34.28
CA ALA A 526 10.67 48.39 -32.93
C ALA A 526 9.30 49.03 -32.66
N GLY A 527 8.48 48.39 -31.83
CA GLY A 527 7.26 48.94 -31.21
C GLY A 527 7.07 48.36 -29.80
N PRO A 528 6.46 49.10 -28.85
CA PRO A 528 6.95 49.15 -27.48
C PRO A 528 6.22 48.27 -26.46
N ALA A 529 6.90 48.08 -25.33
CA ALA A 529 6.44 47.44 -24.10
C ALA A 529 5.42 48.29 -23.33
N SER A 530 4.57 47.61 -22.56
CA SER A 530 3.74 48.17 -21.47
C SER A 530 4.19 47.59 -20.15
N SER A 531 4.36 48.47 -19.17
CA SER A 531 4.94 48.30 -17.84
C SER A 531 3.93 47.93 -16.75
N ALA A 532 4.41 47.26 -15.69
CA ALA A 532 3.93 47.41 -14.31
C ALA A 532 5.04 46.98 -13.32
N GLU A 533 5.40 47.87 -12.39
CA GLU A 533 6.34 47.69 -11.26
C GLU A 533 5.60 47.16 -9.99
N PRO A 534 6.21 47.10 -8.78
CA PRO A 534 7.24 46.17 -8.36
C PRO A 534 6.87 45.48 -7.02
N HIS A 535 7.17 44.19 -6.86
CA HIS A 535 7.19 43.58 -5.52
C HIS A 535 8.52 42.87 -5.25
N ARG A 536 9.26 43.43 -4.30
CA ARG A 536 10.48 42.97 -3.60
C ARG A 536 11.10 41.67 -4.15
N THR A 537 12.11 41.85 -4.99
CA THR A 537 13.06 40.81 -5.39
C THR A 537 13.89 40.36 -4.19
N THR A 538 13.62 39.14 -3.70
CA THR A 538 14.70 38.31 -3.17
C THR A 538 15.49 37.85 -4.38
N THR A 539 16.79 38.12 -4.43
CA THR A 539 17.63 37.62 -5.51
C THR A 539 17.57 36.09 -5.50
N PRO A 540 17.22 35.40 -6.61
CA PRO A 540 17.17 33.94 -6.63
C PRO A 540 18.52 33.37 -6.23
N ALA A 541 18.51 32.31 -5.42
CA ALA A 541 19.75 31.64 -5.06
C ALA A 541 20.35 30.97 -6.31
N ALA A 542 21.69 31.05 -6.44
CA ALA A 542 22.39 30.32 -7.48
C ALA A 542 22.31 28.81 -7.17
N LEU A 543 21.61 28.07 -8.04
CA LEU A 543 21.52 26.61 -7.95
C LEU A 543 22.66 25.99 -8.75
N ASN A 544 23.41 25.09 -8.14
CA ASN A 544 24.45 24.33 -8.83
C ASN A 544 23.81 23.28 -9.75
N LEU A 545 24.14 23.37 -11.04
CA LEU A 545 23.68 22.49 -12.12
C LEU A 545 24.81 21.62 -12.70
N ASP A 546 25.99 21.58 -12.06
CA ASP A 546 27.17 20.88 -12.58
C ASP A 546 26.89 19.40 -12.85
N GLY A 547 27.25 18.96 -14.06
CA GLY A 547 27.02 17.59 -14.53
C GLY A 547 25.57 17.25 -14.88
N ALA A 548 24.61 18.19 -14.73
CA ALA A 548 23.24 17.98 -15.13
C ALA A 548 23.04 18.16 -16.64
N LYS A 549 22.39 17.20 -17.29
CA LYS A 549 21.93 17.33 -18.68
C LYS A 549 20.48 17.77 -18.70
N LYS A 550 20.18 18.89 -19.36
CA LYS A 550 18.81 19.42 -19.57
C LYS A 550 17.83 18.34 -20.06
N SER A 551 18.27 17.49 -21.01
CA SER A 551 17.46 16.37 -21.51
C SER A 551 17.09 15.32 -20.45
N LYS A 552 17.97 15.07 -19.46
CA LYS A 552 17.69 14.17 -18.34
C LYS A 552 16.77 14.85 -17.31
N ALA A 553 16.94 16.15 -17.08
CA ALA A 553 16.06 16.93 -16.21
C ALA A 553 14.61 16.97 -16.74
N LEU A 554 14.43 17.16 -18.05
CA LEU A 554 13.11 17.19 -18.70
C LEU A 554 12.43 15.81 -18.80
N SER A 555 13.15 14.71 -18.59
CA SER A 555 12.56 13.35 -18.63
C SER A 555 11.66 13.06 -17.42
N ASN A 556 11.93 13.68 -16.28
CA ASN A 556 11.06 13.67 -15.10
C ASN A 556 11.19 15.00 -14.33
N PRO A 557 10.55 16.08 -14.83
CA PRO A 557 10.77 17.44 -14.35
C PRO A 557 10.54 17.61 -12.85
N THR A 558 9.44 17.04 -12.34
CA THR A 558 9.05 17.19 -10.94
C THR A 558 10.02 16.49 -9.98
N ALA A 559 10.38 15.23 -10.26
CA ALA A 559 11.33 14.49 -9.42
C ALA A 559 12.74 15.07 -9.51
N TRP A 560 13.10 15.58 -10.68
CA TRP A 560 14.40 16.21 -10.87
C TRP A 560 14.52 17.53 -10.08
N LEU A 561 13.49 18.38 -10.06
CA LEU A 561 13.49 19.59 -9.21
C LEU A 561 13.56 19.27 -7.72
N MET A 562 12.90 18.20 -7.26
CA MET A 562 13.01 17.71 -5.87
C MET A 562 14.46 17.31 -5.54
N SER A 563 15.09 16.56 -6.45
CA SER A 563 16.50 16.13 -6.29
C SER A 563 17.45 17.32 -6.36
N LEU A 564 17.17 18.30 -7.23
CA LEU A 564 17.96 19.53 -7.34
C LEU A 564 17.91 20.34 -6.05
N ALA A 565 16.73 20.50 -5.45
CA ALA A 565 16.56 21.19 -4.17
C ALA A 565 17.36 20.51 -3.06
N GLN A 566 17.26 19.18 -2.97
CA GLN A 566 17.98 18.39 -1.98
C GLN A 566 19.51 18.51 -2.16
N ASN A 567 20.01 18.41 -3.38
CA ASN A 567 21.45 18.50 -3.68
C ASN A 567 22.02 19.90 -3.42
N ASN A 568 21.18 20.94 -3.47
CA ASN A 568 21.55 22.33 -3.20
C ASN A 568 21.19 22.77 -1.77
N HIS A 569 20.80 21.83 -0.89
CA HIS A 569 20.35 22.10 0.48
C HIS A 569 19.26 23.19 0.58
N GLN A 570 18.34 23.22 -0.37
CA GLN A 570 17.21 24.13 -0.43
C GLN A 570 15.92 23.45 0.04
N ALA A 571 14.93 24.26 0.45
CA ALA A 571 13.57 23.78 0.65
C ALA A 571 13.03 23.12 -0.63
N PRO A 572 12.18 22.08 -0.51
CA PRO A 572 11.60 21.41 -1.68
C PRO A 572 10.75 22.39 -2.50
N PRO A 573 10.60 22.17 -3.82
CA PRO A 573 9.76 23.01 -4.65
C PRO A 573 8.30 22.98 -4.18
N GLU A 574 7.68 24.15 -4.12
CA GLU A 574 6.27 24.33 -3.74
C GLU A 574 5.43 24.61 -4.98
N TRP A 575 4.19 24.09 -5.02
CA TRP A 575 3.26 24.35 -6.11
C TRP A 575 1.99 25.01 -5.61
N GLU A 576 1.65 26.13 -6.24
CA GLU A 576 0.34 26.77 -6.14
C GLU A 576 -0.51 26.37 -7.35
N PHE A 577 -1.80 26.11 -7.12
CA PHE A 577 -2.73 25.69 -8.17
C PHE A 577 -3.94 26.61 -8.22
N HIS A 578 -4.29 27.06 -9.42
CA HIS A 578 -5.51 27.78 -9.71
C HIS A 578 -6.32 27.01 -10.76
N ILE A 579 -7.65 27.07 -10.66
CA ILE A 579 -8.56 26.37 -11.58
C ILE A 579 -9.55 27.41 -12.10
N ASP A 580 -9.60 27.55 -13.42
CA ASP A 580 -10.55 28.41 -14.13
C ASP A 580 -11.28 27.64 -15.23
N GLY A 581 -12.39 28.21 -15.71
CA GLY A 581 -13.20 27.65 -16.80
C GLY A 581 -14.40 26.82 -16.34
N PRO A 582 -15.27 26.41 -17.29
CA PRO A 582 -16.47 25.66 -16.95
C PRO A 582 -16.14 24.23 -16.49
N ALA A 583 -16.98 23.64 -15.65
CA ALA A 583 -16.73 22.30 -15.05
C ALA A 583 -16.49 21.17 -16.07
N HIS A 584 -16.94 21.34 -17.32
CA HIS A 584 -16.75 20.37 -18.42
C HIS A 584 -15.46 20.60 -19.23
N ALA A 585 -14.71 21.67 -18.97
CA ALA A 585 -13.42 21.98 -19.60
C ALA A 585 -12.55 22.83 -18.64
N PRO A 586 -12.16 22.27 -17.48
CA PRO A 586 -11.36 22.99 -16.50
C PRO A 586 -9.94 23.25 -17.04
N ARG A 587 -9.46 24.47 -16.85
CA ARG A 587 -8.07 24.87 -17.08
C ARG A 587 -7.36 24.93 -15.74
N PHE A 588 -6.34 24.12 -15.56
CA PHE A 588 -5.50 24.10 -14.37
C PHE A 588 -4.24 24.92 -14.64
N THR A 589 -4.01 25.93 -13.83
CA THR A 589 -2.76 26.70 -13.80
C THR A 589 -1.95 26.22 -12.60
N ALA A 590 -0.69 25.87 -12.81
CA ALA A 590 0.23 25.51 -11.75
C ALA A 590 1.44 26.45 -11.77
N THR A 591 1.78 27.03 -10.62
CA THR A 591 2.97 27.84 -10.42
C THR A 591 3.91 27.11 -9.49
N VAL A 592 5.15 26.87 -9.92
CA VAL A 592 6.20 26.23 -9.11
C VAL A 592 7.17 27.28 -8.59
N HIS A 593 7.55 27.15 -7.32
CA HIS A 593 8.53 27.99 -6.65
C HIS A 593 9.71 27.14 -6.16
N LEU A 594 10.94 27.51 -6.50
CA LEU A 594 12.15 26.87 -5.98
C LEU A 594 13.29 27.87 -5.85
N ALA A 595 13.78 28.09 -4.62
CA ALA A 595 14.96 28.91 -4.35
C ALA A 595 14.92 30.33 -4.97
N GLY A 596 13.72 30.92 -5.05
CA GLY A 596 13.46 32.23 -5.67
C GLY A 596 13.19 32.20 -7.18
N HIS A 597 13.31 31.04 -7.84
CA HIS A 597 12.90 30.83 -9.23
C HIS A 597 11.42 30.45 -9.30
N ILE A 598 10.72 30.98 -10.30
CA ILE A 598 9.27 30.80 -10.47
C ILE A 598 8.97 30.46 -11.93
N ALA A 599 8.07 29.50 -12.15
CA ALA A 599 7.51 29.24 -13.48
C ALA A 599 6.05 28.81 -13.37
N THR A 600 5.25 29.22 -14.35
CA THR A 600 3.81 28.94 -14.40
C THR A 600 3.48 28.26 -15.71
N ALA A 601 2.60 27.25 -15.67
CA ALA A 601 2.08 26.60 -16.86
C ALA A 601 0.62 26.18 -16.67
N ASP A 602 -0.08 26.11 -17.81
CA ASP A 602 -1.48 25.70 -17.88
C ASP A 602 -1.64 24.34 -18.53
N ALA A 603 -2.60 23.54 -18.07
CA ALA A 603 -3.01 22.31 -18.73
C ALA A 603 -4.47 21.93 -18.43
N THR A 604 -4.97 20.91 -19.12
CA THR A 604 -6.32 20.36 -18.93
C THR A 604 -6.46 19.47 -17.69
N THR A 605 -5.35 19.11 -17.04
CA THR A 605 -5.34 18.37 -15.77
C THR A 605 -4.34 18.96 -14.78
N LYS A 606 -4.62 18.84 -13.48
CA LYS A 606 -3.73 19.30 -12.40
C LYS A 606 -2.32 18.71 -12.49
N THR A 607 -2.20 17.44 -12.84
CA THR A 607 -0.91 16.73 -12.97
C THR A 607 -0.11 17.20 -14.19
N ALA A 608 -0.79 17.43 -15.32
CA ALA A 608 -0.14 17.97 -16.51
C ALA A 608 0.35 19.41 -16.27
N ALA A 609 -0.44 20.24 -15.60
CA ALA A 609 -0.05 21.61 -15.24
C ALA A 609 1.18 21.61 -14.32
N LYS A 610 1.19 20.73 -13.30
CA LYS A 610 2.34 20.54 -12.38
C LYS A 610 3.62 20.13 -13.11
N THR A 611 3.51 19.22 -14.07
CA THR A 611 4.66 18.72 -14.85
C THR A 611 5.16 19.78 -15.83
N ALA A 612 4.23 20.49 -16.48
CA ALA A 612 4.55 21.57 -17.42
C ALA A 612 5.21 22.76 -16.73
N SER A 613 4.76 23.16 -15.53
CA SER A 613 5.37 24.26 -14.78
C SER A 613 6.77 23.87 -14.27
N ALA A 614 6.96 22.63 -13.85
CA ALA A 614 8.27 22.08 -13.53
C ALA A 614 9.22 22.08 -14.73
N ALA A 615 8.74 21.67 -15.91
CA ALA A 615 9.53 21.71 -17.14
C ALA A 615 9.90 23.14 -17.52
N ALA A 616 8.95 24.09 -17.43
CA ALA A 616 9.19 25.50 -17.68
C ALA A 616 10.25 26.10 -16.73
N LEU A 617 10.26 25.70 -15.45
CA LEU A 617 11.28 26.11 -14.50
C LEU A 617 12.67 25.53 -14.85
N ILE A 618 12.72 24.29 -15.29
CA ILE A 618 13.98 23.68 -15.73
C ILE A 618 14.51 24.42 -16.96
N GLU A 619 13.64 24.75 -17.91
CA GLU A 619 13.99 25.54 -19.08
C GLU A 619 14.64 26.87 -18.68
N THR A 620 14.06 27.62 -17.72
CA THR A 620 14.64 28.90 -17.26
C THR A 620 15.96 28.70 -16.52
N LEU A 621 16.07 27.70 -15.64
CA LEU A 621 17.30 27.40 -14.90
C LEU A 621 18.50 27.11 -15.81
N PHE A 622 18.28 26.43 -16.94
CA PHE A 622 19.33 26.15 -17.93
C PHE A 622 19.57 27.28 -18.95
N THR A 623 18.74 28.33 -18.94
CA THR A 623 18.88 29.49 -19.85
C THR A 623 19.61 30.66 -19.18
N HIS A 624 19.67 30.69 -17.83
CA HIS A 624 20.32 31.73 -17.02
C HIS A 624 21.71 31.33 -16.48
N GLN A 625 22.45 30.44 -17.16
CA GLN A 625 23.85 30.13 -16.87
C GLN A 625 24.83 31.19 -17.38
#